data_AF-B0C1I1-F1
#
_entry.id   AF-B0C1I1-F1
#
_cell.length_a   1.000
_cell.length_b   1.000
_cell.length_c   1.000
_cell.angle_alpha   90.00
_cell.angle_beta   90.00
_cell.angle_gamma   90.00
#
_symmetry.space_group_name_H-M   'P 1'
#
loop_
_entity.id
_entity.type
_entity.pdbx_description
1 polymer ?
#
loop_
_entity_poly.entity_id
_entity_poly.type
_entity_poly.pdbx_seq_one_letter_code
_entity_poly.pdbx_strand_id
1 'polypeptide(L)'
;MAESLRQAYQRFGGIQQSEVPWIIWLLENPDSPLALAGAIPLKEHDYLHLLLNRGKSPEDEAFIIGFTMGNDTTLNPFHLWVFKFAARFLYPQDYRFTQHHCDNFDAGVSQGKRLPTKNLCRFDFSSVEESSLEELRAVLTIDQIL
;
A
#
# COMPACT_ATOMS: atom_id res chain seq x y z
N MET A 1 -22.35 -7.62 14.83
CA MET A 1 -20.93 -7.84 15.19
C MET A 1 -20.11 -7.04 14.19
N ALA A 2 -19.15 -6.23 14.64
CA ALA A 2 -18.26 -5.52 13.73
C ALA A 2 -17.39 -6.54 12.98
N GLU A 3 -17.18 -6.32 11.68
CA GLU A 3 -16.37 -7.20 10.83
C GLU A 3 -14.88 -7.08 11.22
N SER A 4 -14.22 -8.20 11.49
CA SER A 4 -12.79 -8.21 11.80
C SER A 4 -11.93 -8.02 10.55
N LEU A 5 -10.68 -7.59 10.71
CA LEU A 5 -9.73 -7.45 9.59
C LEU A 5 -9.59 -8.76 8.81
N ARG A 6 -9.50 -9.90 9.53
CA ARG A 6 -9.43 -11.22 8.92
C ARG A 6 -10.66 -11.57 8.09
N GLN A 7 -11.86 -11.30 8.60
CA GLN A 7 -13.11 -11.56 7.89
C GLN A 7 -13.23 -10.67 6.64
N ALA A 8 -12.90 -9.38 6.79
CA ALA A 8 -12.89 -8.44 5.69
C ALA A 8 -11.90 -8.86 4.58
N TYR A 9 -10.70 -9.33 4.96
CA TYR A 9 -9.70 -9.84 4.01
C TYR A 9 -10.15 -11.09 3.25
N GLN A 10 -10.79 -12.04 3.95
CA GLN A 10 -11.37 -13.22 3.30
C GLN A 10 -12.44 -12.83 2.28
N ARG A 11 -13.24 -11.78 2.56
CA ARG A 11 -14.25 -11.25 1.63
C ARG A 11 -13.62 -10.48 0.47
N PHE A 12 -12.56 -9.72 0.74
CA PHE A 12 -11.82 -8.95 -0.27
C PHE A 12 -11.13 -9.86 -1.30
N GLY A 13 -10.77 -11.09 -0.89
CA GLY A 13 -10.17 -12.10 -1.74
C GLY A 13 -8.77 -11.66 -2.18
N GLY A 14 -7.79 -11.74 -1.27
CA GLY A 14 -6.43 -11.22 -1.47
C GLY A 14 -5.76 -11.65 -2.78
N ILE A 15 -4.81 -10.84 -3.23
CA ILE A 15 -4.09 -11.08 -4.49
C ILE A 15 -3.01 -12.15 -4.28
N GLN A 16 -2.85 -13.08 -5.22
CA GLN A 16 -1.81 -14.10 -5.11
C GLN A 16 -0.45 -13.54 -5.58
N GLN A 17 0.60 -13.80 -4.78
CA GLN A 17 1.99 -13.40 -5.09
C GLN A 17 2.47 -13.88 -6.47
N SER A 18 2.00 -15.03 -6.95
CA SER A 18 2.36 -15.59 -8.25
C SER A 18 1.92 -14.74 -9.44
N GLU A 19 1.03 -13.78 -9.23
CA GLU A 19 0.51 -12.89 -10.27
C GLU A 19 1.31 -11.58 -10.38
N VAL A 20 2.27 -11.34 -9.46
CA VAL A 20 3.05 -10.10 -9.42
C VAL A 20 4.28 -10.22 -10.34
N PRO A 21 4.43 -9.33 -11.36
CA PRO A 21 5.63 -9.28 -12.19
C PRO A 21 6.92 -9.10 -11.39
N TRP A 22 8.01 -9.74 -11.83
CA TRP A 22 9.31 -9.72 -11.14
C TRP A 22 9.86 -8.31 -10.86
N ILE A 23 9.57 -7.33 -11.72
CA ILE A 23 10.03 -5.95 -11.56
C ILE A 23 9.27 -5.22 -10.44
N ILE A 24 8.00 -5.56 -10.25
CA ILE A 24 7.17 -5.07 -9.15
C ILE A 24 7.67 -5.69 -7.84
N TRP A 25 7.91 -7.00 -7.85
CA TRP A 25 8.54 -7.69 -6.72
C TRP A 25 9.89 -7.04 -6.34
N LEU A 26 10.74 -6.72 -7.32
CA LEU A 26 12.06 -6.16 -7.06
C LEU A 26 12.03 -4.79 -6.36
N LEU A 27 11.03 -3.95 -6.64
CA LEU A 27 10.96 -2.60 -6.07
C LEU A 27 10.07 -2.50 -4.84
N GLU A 28 9.07 -3.36 -4.73
CA GLU A 28 7.97 -3.21 -3.76
C GLU A 28 7.94 -4.33 -2.71
N ASN A 29 8.68 -5.43 -2.91
CA ASN A 29 8.74 -6.53 -1.94
C ASN A 29 9.82 -6.29 -0.86
N PRO A 30 9.49 -6.39 0.44
CA PRO A 30 10.47 -6.25 1.52
C PRO A 30 11.68 -7.20 1.46
N ASP A 31 11.51 -8.39 0.89
CA ASP A 31 12.58 -9.39 0.75
C ASP A 31 13.52 -9.08 -0.43
N SER A 32 13.23 -8.04 -1.22
CA SER A 32 14.10 -7.61 -2.31
C SER A 32 15.31 -6.82 -1.80
N PRO A 33 16.52 -7.07 -2.33
CA PRO A 33 17.70 -6.26 -2.01
C PRO A 33 17.60 -4.81 -2.53
N LEU A 34 16.65 -4.52 -3.43
CA LEU A 34 16.42 -3.21 -4.02
C LEU A 34 15.05 -2.62 -3.62
N ALA A 35 14.46 -3.15 -2.55
CA ALA A 35 13.20 -2.67 -2.01
C ALA A 35 13.26 -1.16 -1.75
N LEU A 36 12.31 -0.42 -2.32
CA LEU A 36 12.15 1.00 -2.07
C LEU A 36 11.48 1.22 -0.70
N ALA A 37 11.63 2.43 -0.16
CA ALA A 37 10.88 2.83 1.04
C ALA A 37 9.38 2.60 0.84
N GLY A 38 8.69 2.05 1.84
CA GLY A 38 7.29 1.65 1.74
C GLY A 38 7.05 0.23 1.24
N ALA A 39 8.08 -0.53 0.89
CA ALA A 39 7.95 -1.95 0.58
C ALA A 39 7.25 -2.69 1.72
N ILE A 40 6.20 -3.43 1.38
CA ILE A 40 5.26 -4.07 2.32
C ILE A 40 4.88 -5.45 1.77
N PRO A 41 4.67 -6.48 2.61
CA PRO A 41 4.23 -7.77 2.09
C PRO A 41 2.78 -7.68 1.58
N LEU A 42 2.43 -8.54 0.62
CA LEU A 42 1.15 -8.41 -0.11
C LEU A 42 -0.09 -8.49 0.78
N LYS A 43 -0.05 -9.32 1.83
CA LYS A 43 -1.20 -9.48 2.74
C LYS A 43 -1.46 -8.18 3.49
N GLU A 44 -0.41 -7.55 3.99
CA GLU A 44 -0.44 -6.29 4.71
C GLU A 44 -0.78 -5.12 3.77
N HIS A 45 -0.33 -5.17 2.51
CA HIS A 45 -0.79 -4.25 1.46
C HIS A 45 -2.30 -4.29 1.28
N ASP A 46 -2.86 -5.50 1.16
CA ASP A 46 -4.31 -5.71 1.06
C ASP A 46 -5.07 -5.26 2.32
N TYR A 47 -4.44 -5.29 3.50
CA TYR A 47 -5.03 -4.70 4.70
C TYR A 47 -5.15 -3.19 4.61
N LEU A 48 -4.21 -2.50 3.98
CA LEU A 48 -4.30 -1.05 3.79
C LEU A 48 -5.42 -0.67 2.84
N HIS A 49 -5.71 -1.47 1.82
CA HIS A 49 -6.91 -1.31 1.00
C HIS A 49 -8.18 -1.29 1.86
N LEU A 50 -8.33 -2.27 2.74
CA LEU A 50 -9.47 -2.37 3.66
C LEU A 50 -9.52 -1.20 4.63
N LEU A 51 -8.40 -0.85 5.26
CA LEU A 51 -8.35 0.21 6.27
C LEU A 51 -8.61 1.60 5.65
N LEU A 52 -8.21 1.83 4.40
CA LEU A 52 -8.40 3.09 3.69
C LEU A 52 -9.70 3.16 2.87
N ASN A 53 -10.55 2.11 2.92
CA ASN A 53 -11.76 1.98 2.10
C ASN A 53 -11.48 2.10 0.59
N ARG A 54 -10.45 1.41 0.11
CA ARG A 54 -10.01 1.39 -1.29
C ARG A 54 -10.27 0.02 -1.93
N GLY A 55 -10.55 0.02 -3.23
CA GLY A 55 -10.75 -1.17 -4.04
C GLY A 55 -9.47 -1.60 -4.77
N LYS A 56 -9.60 -2.47 -5.78
CA LYS A 56 -8.45 -3.01 -6.55
C LYS A 56 -8.31 -2.39 -7.94
N SER A 57 -8.88 -1.21 -8.16
CA SER A 57 -8.73 -0.55 -9.46
C SER A 57 -7.27 -0.10 -9.62
N PRO A 58 -6.75 0.07 -10.85
CA PRO A 58 -5.40 0.58 -11.05
C PRO A 58 -5.13 1.92 -10.35
N GLU A 59 -6.14 2.77 -10.21
CA GLU A 59 -6.07 4.03 -9.48
C GLU A 59 -5.92 3.82 -7.97
N ASP A 60 -6.69 2.89 -7.40
CA ASP A 60 -6.62 2.57 -5.98
C ASP A 60 -5.31 1.85 -5.63
N GLU A 61 -4.80 0.95 -6.50
CA GLU A 61 -3.47 0.35 -6.31
C GLU A 61 -2.38 1.42 -6.34
N ALA A 62 -2.41 2.33 -7.31
CA ALA A 62 -1.47 3.44 -7.38
C ALA A 62 -1.52 4.31 -6.11
N PHE A 63 -2.73 4.55 -5.59
CA PHE A 63 -2.94 5.26 -4.35
C PHE A 63 -2.33 4.53 -3.14
N ILE A 64 -2.58 3.22 -2.97
CA ILE A 64 -2.06 2.44 -1.85
C ILE A 64 -0.54 2.38 -1.88
N ILE A 65 0.08 2.16 -3.06
CA ILE A 65 1.54 2.16 -3.19
C ILE A 65 2.09 3.55 -2.83
N GLY A 66 1.46 4.62 -3.32
CA GLY A 66 1.82 5.98 -2.92
C GLY A 66 1.71 6.19 -1.42
N PHE A 67 0.63 5.71 -0.81
CA PHE A 67 0.38 5.81 0.61
C PHE A 67 1.42 5.07 1.45
N THR A 68 1.77 3.83 1.11
CA THR A 68 2.78 3.03 1.82
C THR A 68 4.14 3.71 1.74
N MET A 69 4.56 4.17 0.56
CA MET A 69 5.78 4.94 0.38
C MET A 69 5.76 6.22 1.22
N GLY A 70 4.67 6.99 1.16
CA GLY A 70 4.50 8.25 1.90
C GLY A 70 4.48 8.08 3.42
N ASN A 71 4.05 6.92 3.91
CA ASN A 71 3.99 6.60 5.33
C ASN A 71 5.33 6.12 5.91
N ASP A 72 6.26 5.67 5.06
CA ASP A 72 7.59 5.24 5.48
C ASP A 72 8.50 6.45 5.77
N THR A 73 9.02 6.52 7.00
CA THR A 73 9.95 7.59 7.43
C THR A 73 11.29 7.58 6.70
N THR A 74 11.65 6.48 6.06
CA THR A 74 12.88 6.35 5.25
C THR A 74 12.72 6.87 3.82
N LEU A 75 11.51 7.31 3.44
CA LEU A 75 11.23 7.85 2.12
C LEU A 75 12.09 9.08 1.82
N ASN A 76 12.74 9.06 0.66
CA ASN A 76 13.39 10.24 0.08
C ASN A 76 12.82 10.54 -1.32
N PRO A 77 13.03 11.76 -1.86
CA PRO A 77 12.51 12.12 -3.19
C PRO A 77 13.04 11.26 -4.33
N PHE A 78 14.24 10.67 -4.18
CA PHE A 78 14.82 9.79 -5.20
C PHE A 78 14.02 8.49 -5.33
N HIS A 79 13.55 7.90 -4.23
CA HIS A 79 12.66 6.72 -4.28
C HIS A 79 11.39 7.00 -5.08
N LEU A 80 10.74 8.16 -4.87
CA LEU A 80 9.54 8.54 -5.61
C LEU A 80 9.82 8.68 -7.11
N TRP A 81 10.96 9.28 -7.46
CA TRP A 81 11.36 9.44 -8.85
C TRP A 81 11.65 8.09 -9.52
N VAL A 82 12.43 7.22 -8.85
CA VAL A 82 12.74 5.86 -9.35
C VAL A 82 11.46 5.06 -9.54
N PHE A 83 10.57 5.06 -8.55
CA PHE A 83 9.30 4.34 -8.62
C PHE A 83 8.47 4.80 -9.82
N LYS A 84 8.19 6.11 -9.93
CA LYS A 84 7.40 6.65 -11.05
C LYS A 84 8.03 6.35 -12.40
N PHE A 85 9.35 6.41 -12.51
CA PHE A 85 10.06 6.07 -13.74
C PHE A 85 9.85 4.58 -14.09
N ALA A 86 10.04 3.67 -13.14
CA ALA A 86 9.83 2.25 -13.35
C ALA A 86 8.37 1.94 -13.70
N ALA A 87 7.42 2.48 -12.93
CA ALA A 87 5.99 2.28 -13.15
C ALA A 87 5.51 2.81 -14.52
N ARG A 88 6.12 3.90 -15.03
CA ARG A 88 5.75 4.49 -16.32
C ARG A 88 6.38 3.81 -17.52
N PHE A 89 7.60 3.30 -17.40
CA PHE A 89 8.40 2.89 -18.57
C PHE A 89 8.85 1.44 -18.53
N LEU A 90 9.04 0.85 -17.35
CA LEU A 90 9.62 -0.49 -17.19
C LEU A 90 8.58 -1.55 -16.85
N TYR A 91 7.46 -1.16 -16.22
CA TYR A 91 6.40 -2.10 -15.85
C TYR A 91 5.72 -2.69 -17.10
N PRO A 92 5.24 -3.95 -17.03
CA PRO A 92 4.43 -4.57 -18.08
C PRO A 92 3.19 -3.73 -18.38
N GLN A 93 2.62 -3.91 -19.58
CA GLN A 93 1.55 -3.06 -20.08
C GLN A 93 0.35 -2.96 -19.12
N ASP A 94 -0.02 -4.07 -18.49
CA ASP A 94 -1.19 -4.13 -17.58
C ASP A 94 -0.96 -3.41 -16.24
N TYR A 95 0.30 -3.18 -15.87
CA TYR A 95 0.70 -2.52 -14.61
C TYR A 95 1.30 -1.14 -14.85
N ARG A 96 1.41 -0.72 -16.12
CA ARG A 96 2.05 0.53 -16.47
C ARG A 96 1.19 1.71 -16.05
N PHE A 97 1.78 2.62 -15.28
CA PHE A 97 1.06 3.78 -14.81
C PHE A 97 0.70 4.70 -15.98
N THR A 98 -0.49 5.29 -15.95
CA THR A 98 -0.84 6.46 -16.75
C THR A 98 -0.49 7.73 -15.98
N GLN A 99 -0.64 8.91 -16.59
CA GLN A 99 -0.52 10.16 -15.82
C GLN A 99 -1.55 10.22 -14.69
N HIS A 100 -2.77 9.74 -14.94
CA HIS A 100 -3.82 9.68 -13.92
C HIS A 100 -3.43 8.76 -12.75
N HIS A 101 -2.76 7.63 -13.01
CA HIS A 101 -2.25 6.78 -11.93
C HIS A 101 -1.14 7.47 -11.14
N CYS A 102 -0.24 8.23 -11.79
CA CYS A 102 0.75 9.05 -11.10
C CYS A 102 0.12 10.10 -10.17
N ASP A 103 -0.99 10.72 -10.59
CA ASP A 103 -1.69 11.71 -9.79
C ASP A 103 -2.34 11.07 -8.54
N ASN A 104 -2.94 9.87 -8.70
CA ASN A 104 -3.46 9.08 -7.58
C ASN A 104 -2.35 8.61 -6.63
N PHE A 105 -1.21 8.19 -7.17
CA PHE A 105 -0.02 7.88 -6.38
C PHE A 105 0.46 9.08 -5.57
N ASP A 106 0.53 10.27 -6.16
CA ASP A 106 0.93 11.49 -5.45
C ASP A 106 -0.06 11.88 -4.35
N ALA A 107 -1.36 11.69 -4.59
CA ALA A 107 -2.38 11.84 -3.56
C ALA A 107 -2.18 10.85 -2.40
N GLY A 108 -1.86 9.59 -2.71
CA GLY A 108 -1.50 8.56 -1.74
C GLY A 108 -0.29 8.97 -0.91
N VAL A 109 0.82 9.38 -1.54
CA VAL A 109 2.03 9.86 -0.85
C VAL A 109 1.73 11.00 0.10
N SER A 110 0.93 11.97 -0.35
CA SER A 110 0.53 13.12 0.47
C SER A 110 -0.30 12.70 1.69
N GLN A 111 -1.24 11.76 1.52
CA GLN A 111 -2.03 11.25 2.63
C GLN A 111 -1.20 10.40 3.61
N GLY A 112 -0.34 9.50 3.12
CA GLY A 112 0.57 8.70 3.95
C GLY A 112 1.53 9.56 4.79
N LYS A 113 1.99 10.69 4.22
CA LYS A 113 2.79 11.70 4.95
C LYS A 113 2.01 12.40 6.06
N ARG A 114 0.70 12.58 5.92
CA ARG A 114 -0.16 13.22 6.94
C ARG A 114 -0.52 12.30 8.10
N LEU A 115 -0.58 10.99 7.89
CA LEU A 115 -0.93 10.03 8.95
C LEU A 115 0.08 10.11 10.12
N PRO A 116 -0.35 10.34 11.37
CA PRO A 116 0.56 10.38 12.52
C PRO A 116 1.29 9.05 12.76
N THR A 117 0.58 7.92 12.69
CA THR A 117 1.18 6.59 12.77
C THR A 117 2.03 6.32 11.53
N LYS A 118 3.33 6.05 11.72
CA LYS A 118 4.29 5.85 10.64
C LYS A 118 4.77 4.42 10.52
N ASN A 119 5.40 4.12 9.38
CA ASN A 119 6.03 2.83 9.09
C ASN A 119 5.06 1.65 9.15
N LEU A 120 3.82 1.85 8.65
CA LEU A 120 2.82 0.78 8.55
C LEU A 120 3.30 -0.40 7.70
N CYS A 121 4.24 -0.18 6.78
CA CYS A 121 4.92 -1.25 6.05
C CYS A 121 5.71 -2.24 6.93
N ARG A 122 5.99 -1.87 8.19
CA ARG A 122 6.70 -2.70 9.19
C ARG A 122 5.81 -3.06 10.38
N PHE A 123 4.53 -2.72 10.34
CA PHE A 123 3.59 -2.98 11.42
C PHE A 123 3.20 -4.46 11.46
N ASP A 124 3.17 -5.06 12.65
CA ASP A 124 2.78 -6.46 12.83
C ASP A 124 1.26 -6.62 12.86
N PHE A 125 0.67 -6.77 11.68
CA PHE A 125 -0.76 -6.99 11.52
C PHE A 125 -1.25 -8.34 12.07
N SER A 126 -0.36 -9.33 12.25
CA SER A 126 -0.75 -10.65 12.75
C SER A 126 -1.35 -10.59 14.16
N SER A 127 -0.91 -9.60 14.94
CA SER A 127 -1.37 -9.36 16.31
C SER A 127 -2.78 -8.75 16.41
N VAL A 128 -3.34 -8.26 15.29
CA VAL A 128 -4.58 -7.48 15.25
C VAL A 128 -5.61 -7.98 14.24
N GLU A 129 -5.41 -9.16 13.64
CA GLU A 129 -6.31 -9.70 12.61
C GLU A 129 -7.75 -9.92 13.10
N GLU A 130 -7.93 -10.14 14.40
CA GLU A 130 -9.23 -10.36 15.03
C GLU A 130 -9.92 -9.06 15.49
N SER A 131 -9.20 -7.92 15.47
CA SER A 131 -9.77 -6.61 15.76
C SER A 131 -10.70 -6.14 14.64
N SER A 132 -11.71 -5.33 14.98
CA SER A 132 -12.59 -4.75 13.98
C SER A 132 -11.88 -3.67 13.15
N LEU A 133 -12.34 -3.46 11.91
CA LEU A 133 -11.80 -2.41 11.05
C LEU A 133 -11.91 -1.01 11.68
N GLU A 134 -12.98 -0.74 12.43
CA GLU A 134 -13.21 0.53 13.11
C GLU A 134 -12.20 0.76 14.23
N GLU A 135 -12.01 -0.23 15.10
CA GLU A 135 -11.00 -0.17 16.17
C GLU A 135 -9.60 0.03 15.60
N LEU A 136 -9.26 -0.69 14.53
CA LEU A 136 -7.95 -0.57 13.90
C LEU A 136 -7.72 0.78 13.27
N ARG A 137 -8.72 1.36 12.60
CA ARG A 137 -8.61 2.71 12.05
C ARG A 137 -8.36 3.72 13.15
N ALA A 138 -9.04 3.62 14.29
CA ALA A 138 -8.84 4.51 15.43
C ALA A 138 -7.45 4.33 16.06
N VAL A 139 -7.02 3.09 16.31
CA VAL A 139 -5.70 2.79 16.92
C VAL A 139 -4.56 3.24 16.02
N LEU A 140 -4.68 3.03 14.71
CA LEU A 140 -3.69 3.45 13.73
C LEU A 140 -3.85 4.91 13.29
N THR A 141 -4.82 5.65 13.84
CA THR A 141 -5.16 7.06 13.50
C THR A 141 -5.54 7.28 12.03
N ILE A 142 -5.96 6.22 11.33
CA ILE A 142 -6.37 6.26 9.92
C ILE A 142 -7.70 7.01 9.76
N ASP A 143 -8.57 6.91 10.75
CA ASP A 143 -9.82 7.68 10.82
C ASP A 143 -9.64 9.20 10.71
N GLN A 144 -8.47 9.73 11.06
CA GLN A 144 -8.16 11.17 10.96
C GLN A 144 -7.84 11.64 9.54
N ILE A 145 -7.63 10.72 8.60
CA ILE A 145 -7.23 11.02 7.21
C ILE A 145 -8.22 10.50 6.17
N LEU A 146 -9.26 9.78 6.61
CA LEU A 146 -10.41 9.33 5.80
C LEU A 146 -11.39 10.49 5.58
#